data_AF-A0A7K6VWW3-F1
#
_entry.id   AF-A0A7K6VWW3-F1
#
_cell.length_a   1.000
_cell.length_b   1.000
_cell.length_c   1.000
_cell.angle_alpha   90.00
_cell.angle_beta   90.00
_cell.angle_gamma   90.00
#
_symmetry.space_group_name_H-M   'P 1'
#
loop_
_entity.id
_entity.type
_entity.pdbx_description
1 polymer ?
#
loop_
_entity_poly.entity_id
_entity_poly.type
_entity_poly.pdbx_seq_one_letter_code
_entity_poly.pdbx_strand_id
1 'polypeptide(L)'
;DPCQNGGHWTGTGCLCPPNLVGDHCQFGASTINITAELGPSVTMSARVTNRNFSEDMRDTSSAAYRSFMLEFSQMMDRIYRNVTGYKGIRVLTLTKGSVVVNYKVLLHPPAGDTPTTGLDHQARELLEVANAAAQPQNCSHLEGRCQATHCRSGLGSPDWCLPSPDICRKYTPANFSRYYYLYRTQNSFLCITNCTLNVPGSIDCSGG
;
A
#
# COMPACT_ATOMS: atom_id res chain seq x y z
N ASP A 1 -3.93 -36.68 -0.67
CA ASP A 1 -4.36 -35.58 -1.54
C ASP A 1 -3.25 -35.34 -2.56
N PRO A 2 -3.51 -35.45 -3.87
CA PRO A 2 -2.50 -35.18 -4.89
C PRO A 2 -2.11 -33.70 -4.98
N CYS A 3 -2.93 -32.79 -4.44
CA CYS A 3 -2.69 -31.35 -4.53
C CYS A 3 -1.69 -30.87 -3.48
N GLN A 4 -0.80 -29.95 -3.89
CA GLN A 4 0.21 -29.33 -3.05
C GLN A 4 -0.20 -27.93 -2.60
N ASN A 5 0.54 -27.35 -1.66
CA ASN A 5 0.42 -25.94 -1.25
C ASN A 5 -1.01 -25.49 -0.87
N GLY A 6 -1.83 -26.39 -0.32
CA GLY A 6 -3.21 -26.09 0.08
C GLY A 6 -4.23 -26.14 -1.05
N GLY A 7 -3.88 -26.72 -2.20
CA GLY A 7 -4.84 -27.01 -3.26
C GLY A 7 -5.89 -28.05 -2.85
N HIS A 8 -7.05 -27.98 -3.49
CA HIS A 8 -8.18 -28.86 -3.20
C HIS A 8 -8.50 -29.75 -4.40
N TRP A 9 -8.51 -31.07 -4.18
CA TRP A 9 -8.87 -32.04 -5.23
C TRP A 9 -10.37 -31.99 -5.54
N THR A 10 -10.71 -31.78 -6.82
CA THR A 10 -12.11 -31.65 -7.28
C THR A 10 -12.66 -32.93 -7.92
N GLY A 11 -11.87 -34.01 -8.00
CA GLY A 11 -12.22 -35.24 -8.72
C GLY A 11 -11.60 -35.33 -10.11
N THR A 12 -11.35 -34.20 -10.77
CA THR A 12 -10.73 -34.13 -12.10
C THR A 12 -9.37 -33.44 -12.12
N GLY A 13 -9.08 -32.60 -11.11
CA GLY A 13 -7.84 -31.83 -11.00
C GLY A 13 -7.76 -31.04 -9.70
N CYS A 14 -6.65 -30.33 -9.51
CA CYS A 14 -6.44 -29.49 -8.35
C CYS A 14 -6.96 -28.06 -8.56
N LEU A 15 -7.81 -27.59 -7.65
CA LEU A 15 -8.15 -26.18 -7.54
C LEU A 15 -7.08 -25.48 -6.70
N CYS A 16 -6.31 -24.58 -7.33
CA CYS A 16 -5.19 -23.92 -6.67
C CYS A 16 -5.61 -22.65 -5.91
N PRO A 17 -5.03 -22.40 -4.72
CA PRO A 17 -5.17 -21.12 -4.04
C PRO A 17 -4.56 -19.97 -4.87
N PRO A 18 -4.87 -18.72 -4.53
CA PRO A 18 -4.32 -17.55 -5.23
C PRO A 18 -2.78 -17.59 -5.33
N ASN A 19 -2.26 -17.15 -6.48
CA ASN A 19 -0.83 -17.06 -6.79
C ASN A 19 -0.07 -18.40 -6.84
N LEU A 20 -0.78 -19.53 -6.95
CA LEU A 20 -0.24 -20.86 -7.20
C LEU A 20 -0.73 -21.40 -8.54
N VAL A 21 0.11 -22.16 -9.23
CA VAL A 21 -0.15 -22.72 -10.56
C VAL A 21 0.43 -24.13 -10.71
N GLY A 22 0.04 -24.81 -11.79
CA GLY A 22 0.42 -26.19 -12.11
C GLY A 22 -0.67 -27.20 -11.77
N ASP A 23 -0.62 -28.38 -12.39
CA ASP A 23 -1.66 -29.43 -12.26
C ASP A 23 -1.89 -29.90 -10.82
N HIS A 24 -0.88 -29.76 -9.97
CA HIS A 24 -0.88 -30.11 -8.56
C HIS A 24 -0.66 -28.88 -7.66
N CYS A 25 -0.81 -27.66 -8.18
CA CYS A 25 -0.51 -26.41 -7.44
C CYS A 25 0.93 -26.33 -6.91
N GLN A 26 1.87 -26.95 -7.62
CA GLN A 26 3.24 -27.15 -7.19
C GLN A 26 4.14 -25.92 -7.41
N PHE A 27 3.70 -24.92 -8.18
CA PHE A 27 4.50 -23.75 -8.52
C PHE A 27 3.85 -22.45 -8.04
N GLY A 28 4.66 -21.46 -7.70
CA GLY A 28 4.21 -20.07 -7.56
C GLY A 28 3.99 -19.42 -8.92
N ALA A 29 2.94 -18.60 -9.05
CA ALA A 29 2.71 -17.81 -10.27
C ALA A 29 3.90 -16.88 -10.53
N SER A 30 4.51 -16.89 -11.71
CA SER A 30 5.72 -16.11 -12.00
C SER A 30 5.52 -14.59 -11.83
N THR A 31 4.29 -14.12 -12.02
CA THR A 31 3.87 -12.72 -11.86
C THR A 31 2.68 -12.63 -10.93
N ILE A 32 2.74 -11.73 -9.95
CA ILE A 32 1.63 -11.37 -9.07
C ILE A 32 1.40 -9.86 -9.20
N ASN A 33 0.21 -9.49 -9.65
CA ASN A 33 -0.14 -8.08 -9.76
C ASN A 33 -0.56 -7.54 -8.39
N ILE A 34 0.28 -6.69 -7.81
CA ILE A 34 -0.01 -6.02 -6.54
C ILE A 34 -0.43 -4.57 -6.75
N THR A 35 -0.76 -4.17 -7.98
CA THR A 35 -1.15 -2.78 -8.30
C THR A 35 -2.42 -2.37 -7.60
N ALA A 36 -3.38 -3.25 -7.36
CA ALA A 36 -4.56 -2.90 -6.56
C ALA A 36 -4.21 -2.73 -5.06
N GLU A 37 -3.22 -3.48 -4.58
CA GLU A 37 -2.77 -3.46 -3.18
C GLU A 37 -1.80 -2.31 -2.89
N LEU A 38 -1.01 -1.92 -3.88
CA LEU A 38 -0.10 -0.78 -3.85
C LEU A 38 -0.76 0.50 -4.35
N GLY A 39 -1.71 0.38 -5.26
CA GLY A 39 -2.47 1.46 -5.88
C GLY A 39 -1.59 2.57 -6.46
N PRO A 40 -2.22 3.60 -7.03
CA PRO A 40 -1.67 4.95 -6.93
C PRO A 40 -1.87 5.43 -5.47
N SER A 41 -1.27 4.73 -4.50
CA SER A 41 -1.42 5.09 -3.09
C SER A 41 -0.12 5.59 -2.49
N VAL A 42 -0.22 6.67 -1.73
CA VAL A 42 0.92 7.26 -1.02
C VAL A 42 0.75 6.94 0.45
N THR A 43 1.77 6.32 1.04
CA THR A 43 1.77 6.04 2.48
C THR A 43 2.18 7.30 3.23
N MET A 44 1.34 7.69 4.17
CA MET A 44 1.48 8.89 4.98
C MET A 44 1.42 8.51 6.46
N SER A 45 2.04 9.35 7.28
CA SER A 45 1.93 9.27 8.74
C SER A 45 1.40 10.59 9.27
N ALA A 46 0.43 10.54 10.18
CA ALA A 46 -0.11 11.72 10.84
C ALA A 46 -0.12 11.50 12.34
N ARG A 47 0.29 12.52 13.10
CA ARG A 47 0.20 12.51 14.55
C ARG A 47 -1.02 13.32 14.99
N VAL A 48 -1.96 12.66 15.66
CA VAL A 48 -3.12 13.32 16.26
C VAL A 48 -2.77 13.67 17.70
N THR A 49 -2.50 14.94 17.94
CA THR A 49 -1.99 15.45 19.23
C THR A 49 -3.08 15.69 20.28
N ASN A 50 -4.32 15.96 19.84
CA ASN A 50 -5.45 16.28 20.72
C ASN A 50 -6.33 15.08 21.09
N ARG A 51 -5.81 13.86 20.91
CA ARG A 51 -6.51 12.64 21.32
C ARG A 51 -5.55 11.68 21.97
N ASN A 52 -5.93 11.21 23.15
CA ASN A 52 -5.20 10.15 23.83
C ASN A 52 -5.55 8.80 23.20
N PHE A 53 -4.54 7.99 22.99
CA PHE A 53 -4.71 6.60 22.60
C PHE A 53 -5.35 5.82 23.75
N SER A 54 -6.56 5.30 23.57
CA SER A 54 -7.16 4.36 24.52
C SER A 54 -6.75 2.92 24.20
N GLU A 55 -6.73 2.04 25.19
CA GLU A 55 -6.37 0.62 24.95
C GLU A 55 -7.38 -0.07 24.03
N ASP A 56 -8.66 0.33 24.06
CA ASP A 56 -9.70 -0.18 23.14
C ASP A 56 -9.39 0.15 21.67
N MET A 57 -8.60 1.18 21.38
CA MET A 57 -8.16 1.51 20.02
C MET A 57 -7.12 0.52 19.48
N ARG A 58 -6.64 -0.44 20.28
CA ARG A 58 -5.85 -1.58 19.77
C ARG A 58 -6.70 -2.62 19.08
N ASP A 59 -7.96 -2.76 19.49
CA ASP A 59 -8.89 -3.70 18.92
C ASP A 59 -9.63 -3.06 17.74
N THR A 60 -9.30 -3.51 16.53
CA THR A 60 -9.93 -3.04 15.29
C THR A 60 -11.45 -3.26 15.22
N SER A 61 -11.99 -4.15 16.06
CA SER A 61 -13.42 -4.43 16.16
C SER A 61 -14.15 -3.50 17.14
N SER A 62 -13.43 -2.75 17.98
CA SER A 62 -14.02 -1.93 19.04
C SER A 62 -14.74 -0.69 18.49
N ALA A 63 -15.72 -0.21 19.26
CA ALA A 63 -16.41 1.05 18.95
C ALA A 63 -15.45 2.26 18.98
N ALA A 64 -14.48 2.26 19.89
CA ALA A 64 -13.48 3.31 20.01
C ALA A 64 -12.60 3.42 18.76
N TYR A 65 -12.11 2.27 18.25
CA TYR A 65 -11.35 2.23 17.01
C TYR A 65 -12.19 2.70 15.83
N ARG A 66 -13.41 2.19 15.68
CA ARG A 66 -14.31 2.55 14.56
C ARG A 66 -14.68 4.03 14.55
N SER A 67 -14.98 4.62 15.71
CA SER A 67 -15.27 6.06 15.83
C SER A 67 -14.04 6.90 15.44
N PHE A 68 -12.87 6.55 15.99
CA PHE A 68 -11.62 7.24 15.64
C PHE A 68 -11.35 7.17 14.14
N MET A 69 -11.50 5.99 13.55
CA MET A 69 -11.30 5.74 12.14
C MET A 69 -12.22 6.59 11.26
N LEU A 70 -13.50 6.69 11.63
CA LEU A 70 -14.48 7.51 10.91
C LEU A 70 -14.09 8.99 10.96
N GLU A 71 -13.80 9.51 12.15
CA GLU A 71 -13.43 10.91 12.37
C GLU A 71 -12.13 11.28 11.63
N PHE A 72 -11.11 10.41 11.72
CA PHE A 72 -9.84 10.61 11.03
C PHE A 72 -10.01 10.59 9.51
N SER A 73 -10.80 9.65 8.98
CA SER A 73 -11.07 9.57 7.53
C SER A 73 -11.78 10.82 7.02
N GLN A 74 -12.80 11.31 7.72
CA GLN A 74 -13.49 12.55 7.36
C GLN A 74 -12.57 13.78 7.40
N MET A 75 -11.63 13.82 8.35
CA MET A 75 -10.64 14.89 8.41
C MET A 75 -9.72 14.86 7.19
N MET A 76 -9.17 13.69 6.84
CA MET A 76 -8.29 13.55 5.68
C MET A 76 -9.02 13.78 4.36
N ASP A 77 -10.29 13.38 4.25
CA ASP A 77 -11.14 13.68 3.09
C ASP A 77 -11.27 15.19 2.85
N ARG A 78 -11.40 15.99 3.92
CA ARG A 78 -11.45 17.45 3.81
C ARG A 78 -10.11 18.06 3.41
N ILE A 79 -9.01 17.51 3.92
CA ILE A 79 -7.66 17.98 3.60
C ILE A 79 -7.33 17.69 2.13
N TYR A 80 -7.62 16.48 1.65
CA TYR A 80 -7.22 16.03 0.32
C TYR A 80 -8.30 16.16 -0.76
N ARG A 81 -9.47 16.73 -0.45
CA ARG A 81 -10.59 16.87 -1.42
C ARG A 81 -10.20 17.51 -2.76
N ASN A 82 -9.19 18.36 -2.76
CA ASN A 82 -8.73 19.10 -3.94
C ASN A 82 -7.51 18.47 -4.61
N VAL A 83 -6.95 17.38 -4.05
CA VAL A 83 -5.83 16.67 -4.67
C VAL A 83 -6.35 15.90 -5.88
N THR A 84 -5.73 16.14 -7.03
CA THR A 84 -6.13 15.52 -8.29
C THR A 84 -6.16 13.99 -8.19
N GLY A 85 -7.33 13.41 -8.41
CA GLY A 85 -7.53 11.97 -8.39
C GLY A 85 -7.75 11.38 -6.98
N TYR A 86 -7.87 12.16 -5.91
CA TYR A 86 -8.16 11.63 -4.58
C TYR A 86 -9.41 10.73 -4.53
N LYS A 87 -9.30 9.60 -3.82
CA LYS A 87 -10.38 8.61 -3.64
C LYS A 87 -10.76 8.36 -2.19
N GLY A 88 -9.87 8.64 -1.24
CA GLY A 88 -10.08 8.30 0.16
C GLY A 88 -8.78 7.87 0.82
N ILE A 89 -8.89 7.41 2.06
CA ILE A 89 -7.77 6.83 2.80
C ILE A 89 -8.04 5.40 3.27
N ARG A 90 -6.97 4.68 3.58
CA ARG A 90 -7.00 3.40 4.30
C ARG A 90 -6.00 3.43 5.44
N VAL A 91 -6.47 3.43 6.68
CA VAL A 91 -5.57 3.33 7.85
C VAL A 91 -4.98 1.93 7.93
N LEU A 92 -3.69 1.88 8.24
CA LEU A 92 -2.90 0.67 8.37
C LEU A 92 -2.72 0.32 9.84
N THR A 93 -2.20 1.26 10.64
CA THR A 93 -1.89 1.01 12.05
C THR A 93 -2.06 2.28 12.88
N LEU A 94 -2.36 2.07 14.16
CA LEU A 94 -2.33 3.09 15.21
C LEU A 94 -1.25 2.71 16.22
N THR A 95 -0.40 3.65 16.60
CA THR A 95 0.64 3.41 17.62
C THR A 95 0.47 4.30 18.84
N LYS A 96 0.83 3.73 20.01
CA LYS A 96 0.69 4.35 21.33
C LYS A 96 1.63 5.55 21.47
N GLY A 97 1.10 6.65 22.01
CA GLY A 97 1.67 7.99 21.97
C GLY A 97 0.54 8.98 21.63
N SER A 98 0.82 10.26 21.36
CA SER A 98 -0.18 11.12 20.69
C SER A 98 -0.54 10.43 19.38
N VAL A 99 -1.78 9.93 19.25
CA VAL A 99 -2.17 8.84 18.34
C VAL A 99 -1.50 9.01 16.98
N VAL A 100 -0.49 8.18 16.68
CA VAL A 100 0.16 8.21 15.37
C VAL A 100 -0.58 7.23 14.48
N VAL A 101 -1.05 7.74 13.34
CA VAL A 101 -1.82 7.01 12.35
C VAL A 101 -0.96 6.82 11.12
N ASN A 102 -0.67 5.57 10.78
CA ASN A 102 -0.10 5.25 9.48
C ASN A 102 -1.25 4.89 8.54
N TYR A 103 -1.33 5.52 7.38
CA TYR A 103 -2.43 5.34 6.45
C TYR A 103 -1.96 5.49 5.01
N LYS A 104 -2.74 4.94 4.08
CA LYS A 104 -2.58 5.13 2.64
C LYS A 104 -3.57 6.15 2.15
N VAL A 105 -3.12 7.10 1.35
CA VAL A 105 -3.98 7.96 0.53
C VAL A 105 -4.20 7.24 -0.79
N LEU A 106 -5.45 6.99 -1.16
CA LEU A 106 -5.82 6.34 -2.41
C LEU A 106 -6.06 7.42 -3.46
N LEU A 107 -5.42 7.30 -4.63
CA LEU A 107 -5.63 8.18 -5.77
C LEU A 107 -6.26 7.39 -6.95
N HIS A 108 -6.61 8.07 -8.02
CA HIS A 108 -6.83 7.44 -9.33
C HIS A 108 -5.53 7.47 -10.11
N PRO A 109 -5.28 6.45 -10.96
CA PRO A 109 -4.24 6.54 -11.97
C PRO A 109 -4.50 7.75 -12.88
N PRO A 110 -3.47 8.52 -13.26
CA PRO A 110 -3.63 9.62 -14.20
C PRO A 110 -4.14 9.10 -15.55
N ALA A 111 -5.05 9.84 -16.18
CA ALA A 111 -5.47 9.55 -17.55
C ALA A 111 -4.44 10.14 -18.54
N GLY A 112 -3.84 9.31 -19.40
CA GLY A 112 -2.96 9.73 -20.50
C GLY A 112 -1.77 8.80 -20.76
N ASP A 113 -1.08 9.02 -21.90
CA ASP A 113 -0.02 8.17 -22.45
C ASP A 113 1.33 8.21 -21.68
N THR A 114 1.44 9.03 -20.62
CA THR A 114 2.64 9.09 -19.76
C THR A 114 2.28 8.90 -18.27
N PRO A 115 2.13 7.63 -17.83
CA PRO A 115 1.57 7.29 -16.52
C PRO A 115 2.50 7.62 -15.35
N THR A 116 3.81 7.62 -15.58
CA THR A 116 4.84 7.89 -14.56
C THR A 116 4.88 9.37 -14.15
N THR A 117 4.84 10.29 -15.11
CA THR A 117 4.79 11.75 -14.88
C THR A 117 3.53 12.17 -14.15
N GLY A 118 2.39 11.55 -14.48
CA GLY A 118 1.12 11.86 -13.80
C GLY A 118 1.12 11.43 -12.33
N LEU A 119 1.66 10.24 -12.00
CA LEU A 119 1.77 9.78 -10.62
C LEU A 119 2.71 10.65 -9.79
N ASP A 120 3.86 11.05 -10.36
CA ASP A 120 4.82 11.92 -9.70
C ASP A 120 4.25 13.33 -9.48
N HIS A 121 3.39 13.82 -10.38
CA HIS A 121 2.65 15.07 -10.20
C HIS A 121 1.65 14.97 -9.04
N GLN A 122 0.80 13.94 -9.04
CA GLN A 122 -0.18 13.74 -7.97
C GLN A 122 0.49 13.54 -6.61
N ALA A 123 1.63 12.84 -6.55
CA ALA A 123 2.39 12.67 -5.32
C ALA A 123 2.95 14.00 -4.79
N ARG A 124 3.45 14.88 -5.68
CA ARG A 124 3.91 16.22 -5.31
C ARG A 124 2.78 17.10 -4.80
N GLU A 125 1.68 17.15 -5.53
CA GLU A 125 0.47 17.89 -5.15
C GLU A 125 -0.07 17.42 -3.79
N LEU A 126 -0.12 16.09 -3.57
CA LEU A 126 -0.52 15.52 -2.28
C LEU A 126 0.42 15.95 -1.15
N LEU A 127 1.73 15.92 -1.40
CA LEU A 127 2.74 16.31 -0.41
C LEU A 127 2.65 17.81 -0.08
N GLU A 128 2.41 18.66 -1.08
CA GLU A 128 2.19 20.10 -0.90
C GLU A 128 0.94 20.37 -0.05
N VAL A 129 -0.19 19.73 -0.37
CA VAL A 129 -1.42 19.85 0.42
C VAL A 129 -1.22 19.34 1.85
N ALA A 130 -0.53 18.21 2.03
CA ALA A 130 -0.22 17.67 3.35
C ALA A 130 0.68 18.62 4.16
N ASN A 131 1.69 19.22 3.53
CA ASN A 131 2.58 20.20 4.16
C ASN A 131 1.84 21.50 4.50
N ALA A 132 0.92 21.97 3.65
CA ALA A 132 0.10 23.15 3.93
C ALA A 132 -0.90 22.90 5.07
N ALA A 133 -1.48 21.70 5.15
CA ALA A 133 -2.34 21.29 6.25
C ALA A 133 -1.58 21.12 7.59
N ALA A 134 -0.26 20.97 7.54
CA ALA A 134 0.60 21.00 8.71
C ALA A 134 0.86 22.42 9.25
N GLN A 135 0.59 23.46 8.46
CA GLN A 135 0.79 24.85 8.87
C GLN A 135 -0.39 25.41 9.68
N PRO A 136 -0.12 26.26 10.69
CA PRO A 136 -1.11 26.66 11.70
C PRO A 136 -2.22 27.61 11.20
N GLN A 137 -2.22 28.04 9.94
CA GLN A 137 -3.09 29.13 9.46
C GLN A 137 -4.55 28.72 9.17
N ASN A 138 -4.92 27.45 9.24
CA ASN A 138 -6.31 27.01 9.07
C ASN A 138 -6.81 26.05 10.16
N CYS A 139 -6.17 26.06 11.34
CA CYS A 139 -6.61 25.27 12.50
C CYS A 139 -7.42 26.14 13.50
N SER A 140 -8.05 27.21 13.00
CA SER A 140 -8.73 28.24 13.80
C SER A 140 -10.22 27.93 14.07
N HIS A 141 -10.82 27.01 13.33
CA HIS A 141 -12.28 26.72 13.39
C HIS A 141 -12.64 25.27 13.77
N LEU A 142 -11.63 24.44 14.04
CA LEU A 142 -11.77 23.11 14.62
C LEU A 142 -10.94 23.16 15.90
N GLU A 143 -11.55 22.97 17.06
CA GLU A 143 -10.92 23.14 18.38
C GLU A 143 -9.62 22.32 18.53
N GLY A 144 -8.51 22.95 18.10
CA GLY A 144 -7.08 22.63 18.19
C GLY A 144 -6.60 21.34 17.52
N ARG A 145 -5.37 21.17 17.02
CA ARG A 145 -4.23 22.02 16.60
C ARG A 145 -3.36 21.07 15.75
N CYS A 146 -3.10 21.42 14.49
CA CYS A 146 -2.47 20.55 13.48
C CYS A 146 -0.95 20.70 13.45
N GLN A 147 -0.20 19.61 13.25
CA GLN A 147 1.23 19.59 12.84
C GLN A 147 1.60 18.19 12.30
N ALA A 148 1.90 18.10 11.00
CA ALA A 148 2.37 16.88 10.33
C ALA A 148 3.82 17.04 9.83
N THR A 149 4.68 16.06 10.10
CA THR A 149 6.13 16.13 9.82
C THR A 149 6.52 15.25 8.62
N HIS A 150 6.97 15.93 7.56
CA HIS A 150 7.85 15.58 6.42
C HIS A 150 8.21 14.12 6.06
N CYS A 151 8.01 13.80 4.77
CA CYS A 151 8.85 12.88 4.00
C CYS A 151 10.17 13.58 3.61
N ARG A 152 11.33 13.08 4.06
CA ARG A 152 12.64 13.64 3.70
C ARG A 152 13.39 12.67 2.79
N SER A 153 13.60 13.04 1.54
CA SER A 153 14.57 12.39 0.65
C SER A 153 15.95 12.97 0.94
N GLY A 154 16.88 12.16 1.44
CA GLY A 154 18.26 12.54 1.67
C GLY A 154 19.18 11.38 1.36
N LEU A 155 20.21 11.61 0.54
CA LEU A 155 21.26 10.62 0.27
C LEU A 155 21.86 10.15 1.61
N GLY A 156 21.69 8.87 1.92
CA GLY A 156 22.31 8.22 3.09
C GLY A 156 21.36 7.79 4.22
N SER A 157 20.03 7.84 4.03
CA SER A 157 19.06 7.22 4.96
C SER A 157 18.06 6.37 4.16
N PRO A 158 17.55 5.24 4.70
CA PRO A 158 16.64 4.38 3.96
C PRO A 158 15.38 5.17 3.59
N ASP A 159 15.10 5.25 2.29
CA ASP A 159 13.98 6.00 1.72
C ASP A 159 12.65 5.60 2.36
N TRP A 160 12.04 6.50 3.12
CA TRP A 160 10.76 6.27 3.81
C TRP A 160 9.53 6.37 2.88
N CYS A 161 9.76 6.56 1.57
CA CYS A 161 8.72 6.69 0.54
C CYS A 161 8.81 5.63 -0.56
N LEU A 162 9.75 4.68 -0.46
CA LEU A 162 9.77 3.52 -1.34
C LEU A 162 9.05 2.36 -0.67
N PRO A 163 8.26 1.55 -1.40
CA PRO A 163 7.82 0.26 -0.88
C PRO A 163 9.08 -0.53 -0.49
N SER A 164 9.09 -1.09 0.73
CA SER A 164 10.25 -1.83 1.22
C SER A 164 10.64 -2.93 0.22
N PRO A 165 11.93 -3.30 0.12
CA PRO A 165 12.37 -4.42 -0.73
C PRO A 165 11.68 -5.76 -0.39
N ASP A 166 10.99 -5.83 0.75
CA ASP A 166 10.26 -6.99 1.22
C ASP A 166 8.75 -6.96 0.95
N ILE A 167 8.23 -5.99 0.19
CA ILE A 167 6.78 -5.86 -0.03
C ILE A 167 6.18 -7.10 -0.72
N CYS A 168 6.94 -7.74 -1.59
CA CYS A 168 6.50 -8.96 -2.27
C CYS A 168 6.37 -10.15 -1.32
N ARG A 169 7.14 -10.21 -0.22
CA ARG A 169 7.01 -11.29 0.76
C ARG A 169 5.63 -11.34 1.43
N LYS A 170 4.94 -10.20 1.51
CA LYS A 170 3.59 -10.11 2.08
C LYS A 170 2.51 -10.72 1.17
N TYR A 171 2.68 -10.62 -0.15
CA TYR A 171 1.63 -10.97 -1.13
C TYR A 171 1.94 -12.26 -1.92
N THR A 172 3.07 -12.88 -1.64
CA THR A 172 3.53 -14.11 -2.29
C THR A 172 3.29 -15.32 -1.39
N PRO A 173 3.13 -16.52 -1.95
CA PRO A 173 3.05 -17.73 -1.13
C PRO A 173 4.35 -17.91 -0.33
N ALA A 174 4.24 -18.25 0.96
CA ALA A 174 5.37 -18.29 1.89
C ALA A 174 6.56 -19.12 1.37
N ASN A 175 6.27 -20.28 0.78
CA ASN A 175 7.25 -21.22 0.23
C ASN A 175 8.06 -20.66 -0.95
N PHE A 176 7.55 -19.64 -1.64
CA PHE A 176 8.17 -19.06 -2.83
C PHE A 176 8.60 -17.60 -2.64
N SER A 177 8.26 -17.00 -1.50
CA SER A 177 8.41 -15.55 -1.23
C SER A 177 9.79 -14.98 -1.50
N ARG A 178 10.86 -15.78 -1.32
CA ARG A 178 12.26 -15.38 -1.56
C ARG A 178 12.61 -15.15 -3.03
N TYR A 179 11.83 -15.70 -3.97
CA TYR A 179 12.11 -15.61 -5.40
C TYR A 179 11.47 -14.38 -6.06
N TYR A 180 10.61 -13.67 -5.33
CA TYR A 180 9.90 -12.51 -5.85
C TYR A 180 10.59 -11.22 -5.46
N TYR A 181 10.70 -10.33 -6.43
CA TYR A 181 11.14 -8.97 -6.24
C TYR A 181 10.14 -8.00 -6.88
N LEU A 182 10.14 -6.77 -6.39
CA LEU A 182 9.27 -5.73 -6.90
C LEU A 182 9.76 -5.30 -8.28
N TYR A 183 8.85 -5.27 -9.24
CA TYR A 183 9.07 -4.74 -10.57
C TYR A 183 8.01 -3.70 -10.90
N ARG A 184 8.49 -2.52 -11.27
CA ARG A 184 7.65 -1.39 -11.65
C ARG A 184 7.54 -1.37 -13.17
N THR A 185 6.32 -1.46 -13.67
CA THR A 185 6.01 -1.12 -15.06
C THR A 185 5.58 0.35 -15.15
N GLN A 186 5.18 0.80 -16.34
CA GLN A 186 4.64 2.14 -16.53
C GLN A 186 3.39 2.40 -15.67
N ASN A 187 2.50 1.40 -15.51
CA ASN A 187 1.18 1.59 -14.85
C ASN A 187 0.93 0.63 -13.68
N SER A 188 1.82 -0.32 -13.42
CA SER A 188 1.60 -1.38 -12.46
C SER A 188 2.82 -1.66 -11.60
N PHE A 189 2.54 -2.12 -10.39
CA PHE A 189 3.54 -2.74 -9.53
C PHE A 189 3.29 -4.23 -9.51
N LEU A 190 4.30 -4.99 -9.89
CA LEU A 190 4.27 -6.43 -9.98
C LEU A 190 5.28 -7.02 -9.01
N CYS A 191 4.92 -8.13 -8.38
CA CYS A 191 5.90 -9.04 -7.81
C CYS A 191 6.22 -10.08 -8.85
N ILE A 192 7.45 -10.04 -9.35
CA ILE A 192 7.89 -10.94 -10.42
C ILE A 192 9.03 -11.82 -9.93
N THR A 193 9.21 -12.93 -10.61
CA THR A 193 10.38 -13.80 -10.48
C THR A 193 11.24 -13.70 -11.74
N ASN A 194 12.46 -14.26 -11.69
CA ASN A 194 13.32 -14.38 -12.88
C ASN A 194 12.65 -15.17 -14.03
N CYS A 195 11.60 -15.94 -13.76
CA CYS A 195 10.84 -16.70 -14.76
C CYS A 195 9.80 -15.86 -15.50
N THR A 196 9.70 -14.56 -15.20
CA THR A 196 8.69 -13.68 -15.81
C THR A 196 9.13 -13.28 -17.20
N LEU A 197 8.35 -13.67 -18.21
CA LEU A 197 8.62 -13.36 -19.61
C LEU A 197 8.57 -11.85 -19.88
N ASN A 198 9.29 -11.40 -20.90
CA ASN A 198 9.31 -10.01 -21.38
C ASN A 198 9.84 -8.98 -20.36
N VAL A 199 10.68 -9.41 -19.43
CA VAL A 199 11.38 -8.53 -18.47
C VAL A 199 12.89 -8.68 -18.70
N PRO A 200 13.69 -7.59 -18.66
CA PRO A 200 15.13 -7.70 -18.78
C PRO A 200 15.74 -8.67 -17.76
N GLY A 201 16.54 -9.62 -18.23
CA GLY A 201 17.13 -10.66 -17.38
C GLY A 201 16.23 -11.86 -17.10
N SER A 202 15.08 -11.98 -17.78
CA SER A 202 14.20 -13.15 -17.67
C SER A 202 14.89 -14.44 -18.14
N ILE A 203 14.66 -15.51 -17.40
CA ILE A 203 15.11 -16.87 -17.70
C ILE A 203 13.89 -17.68 -18.14
N ASP A 204 14.05 -18.53 -19.16
CA ASP A 204 13.02 -19.49 -19.51
C ASP A 204 12.96 -20.61 -18.46
N CYS A 205 11.85 -20.67 -17.74
CA CYS A 205 11.58 -21.68 -16.72
C CYS A 205 10.55 -22.72 -17.16
N SER A 206 10.21 -22.77 -18.45
CA SER A 206 9.22 -23.70 -19.00
C SER A 206 9.77 -25.11 -19.28
N GLY A 207 11.09 -25.29 -19.20
CA GLY A 207 11.79 -26.56 -19.43
C GLY A 207 12.21 -27.28 -18.15
N GLY A 208 11.26 -27.56 -17.25
CA GLY A 208 11.49 -28.49 -16.13
C GLY A 208 11.82 -29.90 -16.60
#